data_AF-A0A6M0RYJ7-F1
#
_entry.id   AF-A0A6M0RYJ7-F1
#
_cell.length_a   1.000
_cell.length_b   1.000
_cell.length_c   1.000
_cell.angle_alpha   90.00
_cell.angle_beta   90.00
_cell.angle_gamma   90.00
#
_symmetry.space_group_name_H-M   'P 1'
#
loop_
_entity.id
_entity.type
_entity.pdbx_description
1 polymer ?
#
loop_
_entity_poly.entity_id
_entity_poly.type
_entity_poly.pdbx_seq_one_letter_code
_entity_poly.pdbx_strand_id
1 'polypeptide(L)'
;MIDTSGYSSQAPKWLKAIGYDAPEETVVTTSMGYASRLYEIPANFQADWRGVYIQAAPPERTSMGVLYPIENNHWIVGVCATAPHRPSKNEAEFLESLRNLPSPHIYNAVKDARPATEIGIYHPPGNRLRYYERNVLAASYKDLLPWEILSAHLHRSMDRG
;
A
#
# COMPACT_ATOMS: atom_id res chain seq x y z
N MET A 1 0.04 -23.81 -3.06
CA MET A 1 0.89 -22.59 -2.96
C MET A 1 0.00 -21.43 -2.54
N ILE A 2 0.47 -20.56 -1.65
CA ILE A 2 -0.29 -19.41 -1.12
C ILE A 2 0.55 -18.14 -1.39
N ASP A 3 -0.05 -17.12 -2.01
CA ASP A 3 0.63 -15.83 -2.23
C ASP A 3 0.49 -14.92 -1.01
N THR A 4 1.62 -14.58 -0.39
CA THR A 4 1.70 -13.69 0.78
C THR A 4 2.52 -12.42 0.51
N SER A 5 2.69 -12.03 -0.75
CA SER A 5 3.50 -10.86 -1.16
C SER A 5 2.79 -9.50 -1.01
N GLY A 6 1.51 -9.49 -0.61
CA GLY A 6 0.78 -8.27 -0.27
C GLY A 6 0.55 -7.35 -1.46
N TYR A 7 0.90 -6.06 -1.32
CA TYR A 7 0.62 -5.03 -2.32
C TYR A 7 1.22 -5.35 -3.71
N SER A 8 2.42 -5.93 -3.72
CA SER A 8 3.16 -6.29 -4.93
C SER A 8 2.78 -7.66 -5.51
N SER A 9 1.68 -8.25 -5.04
CA SER A 9 1.16 -9.54 -5.54
C SER A 9 1.11 -9.61 -7.05
N GLN A 10 1.70 -10.70 -7.56
CA GLN A 10 1.70 -11.05 -8.98
C GLN A 10 0.57 -12.02 -9.32
N ALA A 11 -0.30 -12.39 -8.36
CA ALA A 11 -1.40 -13.31 -8.57
C ALA A 11 -2.30 -12.95 -9.78
N PRO A 12 -2.65 -11.67 -10.04
CA PRO A 12 -3.39 -11.31 -11.25
C PRO A 12 -2.68 -11.71 -12.56
N LYS A 13 -1.35 -11.61 -12.60
CA LYS A 13 -0.55 -12.01 -13.77
C LYS A 13 -0.46 -13.52 -13.89
N TRP A 14 -0.28 -14.22 -12.78
CA TRP A 14 -0.22 -15.67 -12.77
C TRP A 14 -1.56 -16.30 -13.18
N LEU A 15 -2.69 -15.75 -12.71
CA LEU A 15 -4.03 -16.19 -13.11
C LEU A 15 -4.23 -16.07 -14.63
N LYS A 16 -3.83 -14.94 -15.22
CA LYS A 16 -3.80 -14.78 -16.68
C LYS A 16 -2.93 -15.81 -17.39
N ALA A 17 -1.75 -16.09 -16.86
CA ALA A 17 -0.84 -17.06 -17.46
C ALA A 17 -1.41 -18.49 -17.50
N ILE A 18 -2.34 -18.82 -16.59
CA ILE A 18 -3.01 -20.12 -16.53
C ILE A 18 -4.45 -20.09 -17.11
N GLY A 19 -4.81 -19.03 -17.85
CA GLY A 19 -6.06 -18.96 -18.61
C GLY A 19 -7.29 -18.40 -17.87
N TYR A 20 -7.12 -17.82 -16.68
CA TYR A 20 -8.16 -17.06 -16.01
C TYR A 20 -8.07 -15.58 -16.36
N ASP A 21 -9.16 -14.84 -16.20
CA ASP A 21 -9.10 -13.39 -16.24
C ASP A 21 -8.29 -12.82 -15.05
N ALA A 22 -7.83 -11.57 -15.19
CA ALA A 22 -7.40 -10.85 -13.99
C ALA A 22 -8.65 -10.52 -13.16
N PRO A 23 -8.55 -10.57 -11.83
CA PRO A 23 -9.67 -10.18 -10.98
C PRO A 23 -10.07 -8.74 -11.27
N GLU A 24 -11.36 -8.47 -11.19
CA GLU A 24 -11.87 -7.10 -11.10
C GLU A 24 -11.24 -6.39 -9.89
N GLU A 25 -10.93 -5.10 -10.04
CA GLU A 25 -10.29 -4.33 -8.98
C GLU A 25 -11.04 -3.02 -8.71
N THR A 26 -11.33 -2.75 -7.44
CA THR A 26 -11.70 -1.42 -6.96
C THR A 26 -10.45 -0.72 -6.44
N VAL A 27 -10.16 0.46 -6.96
CA VAL A 27 -9.03 1.30 -6.53
C VAL A 27 -9.53 2.60 -5.94
N VAL A 28 -9.11 2.91 -4.71
CA VAL A 28 -9.38 4.18 -4.04
C VAL A 28 -8.06 4.89 -3.78
N THR A 29 -7.93 6.10 -4.33
CA THR A 29 -6.75 6.96 -4.12
C THR A 29 -7.13 8.23 -3.37
N THR A 30 -6.31 8.59 -2.38
CA THR A 30 -6.45 9.83 -1.61
C THR A 30 -5.39 10.86 -1.99
N SER A 31 -4.62 10.61 -3.06
CA SER A 31 -3.48 11.46 -3.46
C SER A 31 -2.55 11.78 -2.28
N MET A 32 -2.30 10.79 -1.43
CA MET A 32 -1.52 10.91 -0.21
C MET A 32 -0.02 10.81 -0.50
N GLY A 33 0.78 11.53 0.27
CA GLY A 33 2.24 11.40 0.29
C GLY A 33 2.74 11.22 1.71
N TYR A 34 3.80 10.44 1.85
CA TYR A 34 4.52 10.24 3.09
C TYR A 34 5.92 10.83 2.96
N ALA A 35 6.39 11.45 4.03
CA ALA A 35 7.79 11.74 4.25
C ALA A 35 8.23 11.12 5.58
N SER A 36 9.42 10.56 5.62
CA SER A 36 9.95 9.97 6.84
C SER A 36 11.46 10.06 6.90
N ARG A 37 12.01 10.09 8.12
CA ARG A 37 13.44 9.95 8.36
C ARG A 37 13.72 9.41 9.75
N LEU A 38 14.96 9.00 9.99
CA LEU A 38 15.43 8.62 11.31
C LEU A 38 16.09 9.80 12.02
N TYR A 39 15.93 9.86 13.34
CA TYR A 39 16.59 10.80 14.23
C TYR A 39 17.28 10.05 15.37
N GLU A 40 18.46 10.49 15.80
CA GLU A 40 19.09 10.01 17.02
C GLU A 40 18.28 10.49 18.24
N ILE A 41 17.98 9.58 19.18
CA ILE A 41 17.34 9.94 20.45
C ILE A 41 18.39 10.63 21.34
N PRO A 42 18.17 11.88 21.79
CA PRO A 42 19.11 12.55 22.68
C PRO A 42 19.34 11.78 23.98
N ALA A 43 20.58 11.71 24.47
CA ALA A 43 20.95 10.90 25.63
C ALA A 43 20.21 11.29 26.93
N ASN A 44 19.82 12.56 27.06
CA ASN A 44 19.08 13.12 28.18
C ASN A 44 17.58 13.31 27.87
N PHE A 45 17.07 12.70 26.80
CA PHE A 45 15.66 12.81 26.46
C PHE A 45 14.80 12.12 27.53
N GLN A 46 13.83 12.85 28.06
CA GLN A 46 12.85 12.35 29.03
C GLN A 46 11.46 12.80 28.60
N ALA A 47 10.52 11.86 28.58
CA ALA A 47 9.12 12.10 28.31
C ALA A 47 8.26 11.09 29.10
N ASP A 48 7.02 11.47 29.38
CA ASP A 48 5.98 10.60 29.95
C ASP A 48 5.33 9.69 28.88
N TRP A 49 5.78 9.79 27.63
CA TRP A 49 5.34 8.97 26.50
C TRP A 49 6.51 8.20 25.88
N ARG A 50 6.19 7.09 25.21
CA ARG A 50 7.18 6.27 24.48
C ARG A 50 7.07 6.37 22.97
N GLY A 51 5.95 6.84 22.44
CA GLY A 51 5.75 7.13 21.04
C GLY A 51 4.57 8.07 20.88
N VAL A 52 4.46 8.66 19.70
CA VAL A 52 3.40 9.62 19.40
C VAL A 52 2.74 9.22 18.10
N TYR A 53 1.41 9.13 18.13
CA TYR A 53 0.58 8.92 16.96
C TYR A 53 -0.46 10.04 16.88
N ILE A 54 -0.41 10.80 15.80
CA ILE A 54 -1.33 11.90 15.53
C ILE A 54 -2.15 11.49 14.31
N GLN A 55 -3.35 10.96 14.56
CA GLN A 55 -4.27 10.51 13.52
C GLN A 55 -4.83 11.68 12.73
N ALA A 56 -4.97 11.63 11.40
CA ALA A 56 -5.71 12.63 10.61
C ALA A 56 -7.20 12.72 11.04
N ALA A 57 -7.84 13.87 10.82
CA ALA A 57 -9.27 14.08 11.04
C ALA A 57 -9.88 14.88 9.89
N PRO A 58 -10.13 14.24 8.72
CA PRO A 58 -10.73 14.91 7.57
C PRO A 58 -12.22 15.26 7.80
N PRO A 59 -12.75 16.32 7.16
CA PRO A 59 -12.05 17.18 6.20
C PRO A 59 -11.13 18.23 6.83
N GLU A 60 -11.26 18.51 8.13
CA GLU A 60 -10.61 19.65 8.80
C GLU A 60 -9.09 19.52 8.84
N ARG A 61 -8.59 18.28 8.92
CA ARG A 61 -7.16 17.98 8.95
C ARG A 61 -6.83 16.70 8.21
N THR A 62 -6.11 16.87 7.10
CA THR A 62 -5.72 15.77 6.23
C THR A 62 -4.29 15.26 6.49
N SER A 63 -3.60 15.81 7.48
CA SER A 63 -2.26 15.41 7.89
C SER A 63 -2.24 14.52 9.13
N MET A 64 -1.29 13.58 9.15
CA MET A 64 -1.00 12.69 10.27
C MET A 64 0.50 12.71 10.57
N GLY A 65 0.88 12.37 11.79
CA GLY A 65 2.29 12.25 12.17
C GLY A 65 2.54 11.08 13.10
N VAL A 66 3.72 10.49 13.01
CA VAL A 66 4.17 9.41 13.89
C VAL A 66 5.60 9.65 14.34
N LEU A 67 5.88 9.24 15.57
CA LEU A 67 7.23 9.13 16.12
C LEU A 67 7.27 7.88 16.99
N TYR A 68 8.16 6.93 16.66
CA TYR A 68 8.35 5.73 17.45
C TYR A 68 9.85 5.42 17.63
N PRO A 69 10.27 4.99 18.83
CA PRO A 69 11.61 4.46 19.02
C PRO A 69 11.75 3.14 18.28
N ILE A 70 12.87 2.99 17.60
CA ILE A 70 13.32 1.78 16.93
C ILE A 70 14.71 1.40 17.45
N GLU A 71 15.30 0.34 16.90
CA GLU A 71 16.62 -0.13 17.29
C GLU A 71 17.71 0.95 17.09
N ASN A 72 18.87 0.74 17.71
CA ASN A 72 20.05 1.60 17.59
C ASN A 72 19.84 3.04 18.10
N ASN A 73 18.96 3.23 19.09
CA ASN A 73 18.70 4.54 19.71
C ASN A 73 18.23 5.61 18.70
N HIS A 74 17.33 5.20 17.80
CA HIS A 74 16.70 6.11 16.84
C HIS A 74 15.20 6.22 17.06
N TRP A 75 14.64 7.36 16.67
CA TRP A 75 13.23 7.44 16.31
C TRP A 75 13.06 7.27 14.81
N ILE A 76 12.05 6.51 14.39
CA ILE A 76 11.44 6.72 13.08
C ILE A 76 10.39 7.82 13.20
N VAL A 77 10.50 8.83 12.36
CA VAL A 77 9.57 9.96 12.32
C VAL A 77 8.95 10.01 10.94
N GLY A 78 7.62 10.09 10.89
CA GLY A 78 6.88 10.15 9.64
C GLY A 78 5.78 11.19 9.69
N VAL A 79 5.54 11.84 8.57
CA VAL A 79 4.38 12.69 8.33
C VAL A 79 3.71 12.23 7.05
N CYS A 80 2.38 12.22 7.03
CA CYS A 80 1.63 12.05 5.81
C CYS A 80 0.63 13.17 5.65
N ALA A 81 0.30 13.50 4.40
CA ALA A 81 -0.76 14.42 4.06
C ALA A 81 -1.30 14.11 2.66
N THR A 82 -2.54 14.50 2.39
CA THR A 82 -3.14 14.44 1.05
C THR A 82 -2.80 15.69 0.24
N ALA A 83 -3.00 15.62 -1.08
CA ALA A 83 -2.91 16.80 -1.94
C ALA A 83 -3.83 17.94 -1.44
N PRO A 84 -3.44 19.22 -1.63
CA PRO A 84 -2.17 19.69 -2.22
C PRO A 84 -0.97 19.69 -1.24
N HIS A 85 -1.17 19.36 0.04
CA HIS A 85 -0.20 19.55 1.11
C HIS A 85 0.75 18.37 1.33
N ARG A 86 1.07 17.60 0.28
CA ARG A 86 1.95 16.43 0.44
C ARG A 86 3.33 16.91 0.93
N PRO A 87 3.97 16.16 1.84
CA PRO A 87 5.29 16.53 2.32
C PRO A 87 6.34 16.34 1.21
N SER A 88 7.41 17.13 1.28
CA SER A 88 8.53 17.13 0.33
C SER A 88 9.83 16.66 1.01
N LYS A 89 10.92 16.56 0.23
CA LYS A 89 12.28 16.29 0.73
C LYS A 89 12.97 17.51 1.32
N ASN A 90 12.34 18.68 1.28
CA ASN A 90 12.94 19.90 1.81
C ASN A 90 12.93 19.86 3.34
N GLU A 91 14.10 20.07 3.94
CA GLU A 91 14.32 20.05 5.39
C GLU A 91 13.40 21.02 6.16
N ALA A 92 13.28 22.26 5.68
CA ALA A 92 12.45 23.26 6.32
C ALA A 92 10.96 22.90 6.21
N GLU A 93 10.52 22.45 5.04
CA GLU A 93 9.11 22.04 4.82
C GLU A 93 8.75 20.80 5.63
N PHE A 94 9.68 19.86 5.80
CA PHE A 94 9.48 18.67 6.63
C PHE A 94 9.30 19.05 8.10
N LEU A 95 10.20 19.86 8.68
CA LEU A 95 10.07 20.33 10.06
C LEU A 95 8.82 21.18 10.25
N GLU A 96 8.47 22.02 9.27
CA GLU A 96 7.26 22.83 9.31
C GLU A 96 5.99 21.98 9.25
N SER A 97 6.00 20.90 8.47
CA SER A 97 4.89 19.93 8.46
C SER A 97 4.69 19.27 9.82
N LEU A 98 5.77 18.96 10.54
CA LEU A 98 5.71 18.43 11.91
C LEU A 98 5.23 19.48 12.92
N ARG A 99 5.64 20.74 12.76
CA ARG A 99 5.20 21.87 13.59
C ARG A 99 3.68 22.10 13.47
N ASN A 100 3.14 21.95 12.27
CA ASN A 100 1.72 22.17 11.97
C ASN A 100 0.79 21.03 12.39
N LEU A 101 1.34 19.96 12.99
CA LEU A 101 0.52 18.93 13.62
C LEU A 101 -0.18 19.49 14.88
N PRO A 102 -1.40 19.00 15.21
CA PRO A 102 -2.18 19.50 16.35
C PRO A 102 -1.53 19.27 17.72
N SER A 103 -0.49 18.44 17.79
CA SER A 103 0.27 18.22 19.01
C SER A 103 1.75 18.57 18.78
N PRO A 104 2.38 19.30 19.72
CA PRO A 104 3.75 19.74 19.57
C PRO A 104 4.78 18.65 19.89
N HIS A 105 4.37 17.47 20.38
CA HIS A 105 5.29 16.45 20.92
C HIS A 105 6.31 15.99 19.88
N ILE A 106 5.89 15.72 18.65
CA ILE A 106 6.81 15.26 17.58
C ILE A 106 7.80 16.37 17.24
N TYR A 107 7.31 17.57 16.91
CA TYR A 107 8.17 18.71 16.55
C TYR A 107 9.17 19.05 17.66
N ASN A 108 8.72 19.13 18.92
CA ASN A 108 9.58 19.46 20.05
C ASN A 108 10.64 18.40 20.33
N ALA A 109 10.33 17.12 20.11
CA ALA A 109 11.30 16.04 20.28
C ALA A 109 12.42 16.11 19.22
N VAL A 110 12.11 16.55 18.00
CA VAL A 110 13.01 16.38 16.84
C VAL A 110 13.68 17.66 16.36
N LYS A 111 13.19 18.86 16.75
CA LYS A 111 13.69 20.15 16.26
C LYS A 111 15.19 20.37 16.55
N ASP A 112 15.68 19.82 17.66
CA ASP A 112 17.08 19.91 18.10
C ASP A 112 17.80 18.55 18.04
N ALA A 113 17.10 17.51 17.57
CA ALA A 113 17.67 16.15 17.46
C ALA A 113 18.44 16.00 16.15
N ARG A 114 19.52 15.20 16.20
CA ARG A 114 20.35 14.93 15.02
C ARG A 114 19.63 14.02 14.03
N PRO A 115 19.52 14.37 12.74
CA PRO A 115 19.04 13.48 11.70
C PRO A 115 20.05 12.35 11.46
N ALA A 116 19.58 11.10 11.42
CA ALA A 116 20.40 9.93 11.11
C ALA A 116 20.31 9.50 9.64
N THR A 117 19.27 9.95 8.91
CA THR A 117 19.07 9.69 7.48
C THR A 117 18.54 10.93 6.77
N GLU A 118 18.65 10.94 5.43
CA GLU A 118 17.89 11.84 4.57
C GLU A 118 16.37 11.60 4.69
N ILE A 119 15.58 12.54 4.17
CA ILE A 119 14.11 12.42 4.07
C ILE A 119 13.74 11.51 2.89
N GLY A 120 13.15 10.36 3.21
CA GLY A 120 12.53 9.47 2.23
C GLY A 120 11.10 9.92 1.91
N ILE A 121 10.72 9.83 0.62
CA ILE A 121 9.34 10.11 0.15
C ILE A 121 8.73 8.85 -0.40
N TYR A 122 7.46 8.63 -0.07
CA TYR A 122 6.67 7.56 -0.65
C TYR A 122 5.28 8.05 -1.05
N HIS A 123 4.85 7.69 -2.26
CA HIS A 123 3.52 7.96 -2.78
C HIS A 123 2.82 6.63 -3.04
N PRO A 124 1.90 6.17 -2.18
CA PRO A 124 1.16 4.94 -2.43
C PRO A 124 0.32 5.09 -3.71
N PRO A 125 0.23 4.05 -4.56
CA PRO A 125 -0.61 4.11 -5.76
C PRO A 125 -2.13 4.03 -5.46
N GLY A 126 -2.51 4.06 -4.18
CA GLY A 126 -3.88 3.88 -3.71
C GLY A 126 -4.13 2.50 -3.10
N ASN A 127 -5.24 2.40 -2.38
CA ASN A 127 -5.75 1.15 -1.82
C ASN A 127 -6.49 0.37 -2.91
N ARG A 128 -6.33 -0.95 -2.91
CA ARG A 128 -6.87 -1.83 -3.94
C ARG A 128 -7.56 -3.03 -3.31
N LEU A 129 -8.81 -3.25 -3.68
CA LEU A 129 -9.54 -4.47 -3.40
C LEU A 129 -9.63 -5.29 -4.69
N ARG A 130 -9.25 -6.56 -4.64
CA ARG A 130 -9.31 -7.50 -5.77
C ARG A 130 -10.41 -8.52 -5.52
N TYR A 131 -11.35 -8.64 -6.45
CA TYR A 131 -12.50 -9.53 -6.34
C TYR A 131 -12.20 -10.89 -6.98
N TYR A 132 -11.33 -11.67 -6.35
CA TYR A 132 -10.94 -13.00 -6.85
C TYR A 132 -12.11 -13.98 -6.93
N GLU A 133 -13.15 -13.79 -6.12
CA GLU A 133 -14.36 -14.60 -6.11
C GLU A 133 -15.22 -14.42 -7.37
N ARG A 134 -14.96 -13.38 -8.17
CA ARG A 134 -15.68 -13.07 -9.41
C ARG A 134 -14.94 -13.54 -10.66
N ASN A 135 -13.81 -14.23 -10.48
CA ASN A 135 -12.89 -14.50 -11.57
C ASN A 135 -13.32 -15.73 -12.37
N VAL A 136 -13.29 -15.63 -13.70
CA VAL A 136 -13.74 -16.68 -14.62
C VAL A 136 -12.59 -17.14 -15.52
N LEU A 137 -12.73 -18.34 -16.09
CA LEU A 137 -11.82 -18.82 -17.14
C LEU A 137 -12.06 -17.99 -18.41
N ALA A 138 -10.98 -17.44 -18.98
CA ALA A 138 -11.03 -16.58 -20.16
C ALA A 138 -11.52 -17.32 -21.42
N ALA A 139 -11.34 -18.64 -21.46
CA ALA A 139 -12.07 -19.52 -22.37
C ALA A 139 -13.20 -20.16 -21.56
N SER A 140 -14.45 -19.80 -21.86
CA SER A 140 -15.56 -20.48 -21.21
C SER A 140 -15.54 -21.96 -21.61
N TYR A 141 -15.96 -22.87 -20.73
CA TYR A 141 -16.11 -24.29 -21.06
C TYR A 141 -17.04 -24.52 -22.28
N LYS A 142 -17.83 -23.52 -22.68
CA LYS A 142 -18.69 -23.56 -23.88
C LYS A 142 -17.91 -23.39 -25.19
N ASP A 143 -16.71 -22.82 -25.16
CA ASP A 143 -15.91 -22.54 -26.35
C ASP A 143 -14.93 -23.68 -26.67
N LEU A 144 -14.76 -24.65 -25.77
CA LEU A 144 -13.74 -25.68 -25.88
C LEU A 144 -14.17 -26.96 -26.58
N LEU A 145 -15.46 -27.18 -26.86
CA LEU A 145 -15.95 -28.16 -27.83
C LEU A 145 -17.31 -27.70 -28.35
N PRO A 146 -17.66 -27.85 -29.64
CA PRO A 146 -19.05 -27.99 -30.03
C PRO A 146 -19.50 -29.42 -29.71
N TRP A 147 -20.72 -29.59 -29.20
CA TRP A 147 -21.31 -30.92 -28.95
C TRP A 147 -21.48 -31.72 -30.26
N GLU A 148 -21.30 -31.03 -31.39
CA GLU A 148 -21.28 -31.58 -32.75
C GLU A 148 -20.01 -32.40 -33.08
N ILE A 149 -18.88 -32.18 -32.41
CA ILE A 149 -17.64 -32.95 -32.70
C ILE A 149 -17.69 -34.34 -32.02
N LEU A 150 -18.39 -34.47 -30.90
CA LEU A 150 -18.57 -35.76 -30.20
C LEU A 150 -19.66 -36.65 -30.83
N SER A 151 -20.61 -36.10 -31.59
CA SER A 151 -21.64 -36.88 -32.28
C SER A 151 -21.15 -37.52 -33.60
N ALA A 152 -20.07 -37.01 -34.20
CA ALA A 152 -19.53 -37.55 -35.46
C ALA A 152 -18.76 -38.87 -35.30
N HIS A 153 -18.33 -39.25 -34.09
CA HIS A 153 -17.60 -40.50 -33.84
C HIS A 153 -18.50 -41.67 -33.41
N LEU A 154 -19.74 -41.40 -32.98
CA LEU A 154 -20.68 -42.43 -32.53
C LEU A 154 -21.59 -42.97 -33.66
N HIS A 155 -21.70 -42.29 -34.81
CA HIS A 155 -22.46 -42.79 -35.95
C HIS A 155 -21.63 -43.51 -37.02
N ARG A 156 -20.30 -43.44 -37.00
CA ARG A 156 -19.45 -44.19 -37.94
C ARG A 156 -19.09 -45.62 -37.51
N SER A 157 -19.53 -46.06 -36.32
CA SER A 157 -19.30 -47.43 -35.83
C SER A 157 -20.53 -48.34 -35.90
N MET A 158 -21.70 -47.86 -36.37
CA MET A 158 -22.92 -48.67 -36.47
C MET A 158 -23.32 -49.09 -37.90
N ASP A 159 -22.66 -48.58 -38.95
CA ASP A 159 -22.97 -48.92 -40.36
C ASP A 159 -21.95 -49.88 -41.03
N ARG A 160 -21.21 -50.65 -40.23
CA ARG A 160 -20.43 -51.80 -40.73
C ARG A 160 -20.81 -53.06 -39.95
N GLY A 161 -21.99 -53.58 -40.24
CA GLY A 161 -22.49 -54.90 -39.89
C GLY A 161 -23.25 -55.47 -41.07
#